data_AF-A0AAP5V0T2-F1
#
_entry.id   AF-A0AAP5V0T2-F1
#
_cell.length_a   1.000
_cell.length_b   1.000
_cell.length_c   1.000
_cell.angle_alpha   90.00
_cell.angle_beta   90.00
_cell.angle_gamma   90.00
#
_symmetry.space_group_name_H-M   'P 1'
#
loop_
_entity.id
_entity.type
_entity.pdbx_description
1 polymer ?
#
loop_
_entity_poly.entity_id
_entity_poly.type
_entity_poly.pdbx_seq_one_letter_code
_entity_poly.pdbx_strand_id
1 'polypeptide(L)'
;MRTCHAAEGRTVYDENTGRSLGMISDVCFSLDGRFLGFVLEQKRLFHNRHLFLEASDIKEMDQEAVAAGHAHLQPLPKSCFTFEQIKMQPVKSPDGEMFGLLEDVYFCLDRGIIVAYELSDGFFSDLAGRRQVRRAADTLIEAGKEGIVLNG
;
A
#
# COMPACT_ATOMS: atom_id res chain seq x y z
N MET A 1 0.55 -3.28 12.65
CA MET A 1 0.93 -2.25 11.66
C MET A 1 1.96 -2.83 10.71
N ARG A 2 1.87 -2.48 9.42
CA ARG A 2 2.75 -2.92 8.33
C ARG A 2 2.99 -1.75 7.38
N THR A 3 4.03 -1.84 6.54
CA THR A 3 4.26 -0.90 5.43
C THR A 3 4.03 -1.59 4.08
N CYS A 4 3.87 -0.83 3.00
CA CYS A 4 3.70 -1.40 1.67
C CYS A 4 4.94 -2.16 1.23
N HIS A 5 6.15 -1.60 1.41
CA HIS A 5 7.40 -2.32 1.11
C HIS A 5 7.52 -3.62 1.91
N ALA A 6 7.10 -3.61 3.18
CA ALA A 6 7.14 -4.81 4.00
C ALA A 6 6.14 -5.87 3.55
N ALA A 7 5.06 -5.49 2.85
CA ALA A 7 4.02 -6.40 2.37
C ALA A 7 4.34 -7.00 0.99
N GLU A 8 4.91 -6.21 0.09
CA GLU A 8 5.33 -6.65 -1.25
C GLU A 8 6.30 -7.84 -1.19
N GLY A 9 6.17 -8.75 -2.16
CA GLY A 9 6.99 -9.94 -2.27
C GLY A 9 6.58 -11.11 -1.37
N ARG A 10 5.60 -10.93 -0.47
CA ARG A 10 5.12 -12.03 0.37
C ARG A 10 4.18 -12.94 -0.38
N THR A 11 4.24 -14.22 -0.06
CA THR A 11 3.30 -15.21 -0.62
C THR A 11 2.01 -15.21 0.19
N VAL A 12 0.89 -15.25 -0.51
CA VAL A 12 -0.43 -15.44 0.09
C VAL A 12 -0.85 -16.88 -0.08
N TYR A 13 -1.35 -17.49 0.98
CA TYR A 13 -1.85 -18.86 0.99
C TYR A 13 -3.31 -18.90 1.45
N ASP A 14 -4.07 -19.83 0.89
CA ASP A 14 -5.38 -20.19 1.38
C ASP A 14 -5.23 -21.00 2.68
N GLU A 15 -5.82 -20.52 3.79
CA GLU A 15 -5.64 -21.11 5.12
C GLU A 15 -6.19 -22.54 5.21
N ASN A 16 -7.23 -22.83 4.43
CA ASN A 16 -7.95 -24.10 4.47
C ASN A 16 -7.26 -25.19 3.65
N THR A 17 -6.59 -24.80 2.55
CA THR A 17 -5.99 -25.74 1.59
C THR A 17 -4.46 -25.71 1.58
N GLY A 18 -3.83 -24.69 2.17
CA GLY A 18 -2.40 -24.44 2.13
C GLY A 18 -1.86 -24.07 0.74
N ARG A 19 -2.74 -23.86 -0.25
CA ARG A 19 -2.33 -23.54 -1.62
C ARG A 19 -1.88 -22.10 -1.73
N SER A 20 -0.80 -21.87 -2.47
CA SER A 20 -0.39 -20.51 -2.82
C SER A 20 -1.41 -19.87 -3.78
N LEU A 21 -1.89 -18.69 -3.39
CA LEU A 21 -2.81 -17.86 -4.16
C LEU A 21 -2.07 -16.84 -5.05
N GLY A 22 -0.80 -16.59 -4.78
CA GLY A 22 0.04 -15.64 -5.50
C GLY A 22 1.01 -14.92 -4.56
N MET A 23 1.77 -13.98 -5.11
CA MET A 23 2.67 -13.10 -4.38
C MET A 23 2.13 -11.68 -4.37
N ILE A 24 2.21 -10.97 -3.25
CA ILE A 24 1.79 -9.57 -3.18
C ILE A 24 2.70 -8.74 -4.09
N SER A 25 2.12 -8.14 -5.11
CA SER A 25 2.80 -7.26 -6.06
C SER A 25 2.54 -5.78 -5.79
N ASP A 26 1.44 -5.46 -5.09
CA ASP A 26 1.07 -4.08 -4.78
C ASP A 26 0.03 -4.05 -3.64
N VAL A 27 -0.18 -2.88 -3.05
CA VAL A 27 -1.15 -2.62 -1.99
C VAL A 27 -2.21 -1.64 -2.49
N CYS A 28 -3.48 -1.92 -2.22
CA CYS A 28 -4.60 -1.16 -2.77
C CYS A 28 -5.31 -0.36 -1.68
N PHE A 29 -5.61 0.91 -1.98
CA PHE A 29 -6.29 1.84 -1.08
C PHE A 29 -7.45 2.55 -1.77
N SER A 30 -8.45 2.93 -0.99
CA SER A 30 -9.53 3.80 -1.46
C SER A 30 -9.06 5.25 -1.54
N LEU A 31 -9.79 6.07 -2.31
CA LEU A 31 -9.52 7.50 -2.43
C LEU A 31 -9.60 8.26 -1.09
N ASP A 32 -10.31 7.72 -0.11
CA ASP A 32 -10.43 8.27 1.25
C ASP A 32 -9.50 7.60 2.28
N GLY A 33 -8.46 6.88 1.82
CA GLY A 33 -7.38 6.42 2.68
C GLY A 33 -7.68 5.15 3.49
N ARG A 34 -8.61 4.30 3.04
CA ARG A 34 -8.81 2.96 3.61
C ARG A 34 -7.94 1.94 2.89
N PHE A 35 -7.40 1.00 3.65
CA PHE A 35 -6.78 -0.20 3.10
C PHE A 35 -7.87 -1.12 2.54
N LEU A 36 -7.81 -1.39 1.23
CA LEU A 36 -8.79 -2.24 0.56
C LEU A 36 -8.34 -3.69 0.47
N GLY A 37 -7.03 -3.93 0.34
CA GLY A 37 -6.50 -5.27 0.17
C GLY A 37 -5.19 -5.30 -0.62
N PHE A 38 -4.84 -6.47 -1.15
CA PHE A 38 -3.60 -6.71 -1.87
C PHE A 38 -3.84 -7.01 -3.35
N VAL A 39 -2.92 -6.58 -4.19
CA VAL A 39 -2.81 -7.07 -5.57
C VAL A 39 -1.84 -8.25 -5.55
N LEU A 40 -2.29 -9.38 -6.06
CA LEU A 40 -1.54 -10.63 -6.14
C LEU A 40 -1.10 -10.88 -7.58
N GLU A 41 0.20 -11.08 -7.76
CA GLU A 41 0.77 -11.62 -8.97
C GLU A 41 0.72 -13.15 -8.95
N GLN A 42 0.09 -13.72 -9.98
CA GLN A 42 0.11 -15.15 -10.28
C GLN A 42 0.95 -15.39 -11.54
N LYS A 43 2.11 -16.02 -11.37
CA LYS A 43 2.97 -16.43 -12.48
C LYS A 43 2.27 -17.48 -13.33
N ARG A 44 2.20 -17.26 -14.65
CA ARG A 44 1.77 -18.26 -15.63
C ARG A 44 2.83 -18.37 -16.73
N LEU A 45 2.78 -19.44 -17.52
CA LEU A 45 3.78 -19.74 -18.56
C LEU A 45 4.03 -18.58 -19.55
N PHE A 46 3.03 -17.74 -19.84
CA PHE A 46 3.11 -16.72 -20.89
C PHE A 46 2.75 -15.29 -20.46
N HIS A 47 2.19 -15.10 -19.26
CA HIS A 47 1.85 -13.79 -18.73
C HIS A 47 1.61 -13.86 -17.22
N ASN A 48 1.84 -12.75 -16.52
CA ASN A 48 1.49 -12.65 -15.12
C ASN A 48 0.05 -12.15 -15.01
N ARG A 49 -0.77 -12.84 -14.21
CA ARG A 49 -2.14 -12.40 -13.92
C ARG A 49 -2.14 -11.66 -12.60
N HIS A 50 -2.71 -10.46 -12.59
CA HIS A 50 -2.89 -9.65 -11.38
C HIS A 50 -4.34 -9.77 -10.93
N LEU A 51 -4.54 -10.17 -9.67
CA LEU A 51 -5.84 -10.31 -9.05
C LEU A 51 -5.85 -9.63 -7.69
N PHE A 52 -7.00 -9.12 -7.29
CA PHE A 52 -7.19 -8.44 -6.03
C PHE A 52 -7.73 -9.40 -4.98
N LEU A 53 -7.09 -9.40 -3.82
CA LEU A 53 -7.55 -10.03 -2.58
C LEU A 53 -8.06 -8.93 -1.65
N GLU A 54 -9.33 -9.02 -1.27
CA GLU A 54 -9.96 -8.03 -0.41
C GLU A 54 -9.50 -8.17 1.05
N ALA A 55 -9.45 -7.05 1.78
CA ALA A 55 -9.02 -7.01 3.18
C ALA A 55 -9.85 -7.92 4.09
N SER A 56 -11.15 -8.08 3.80
CA SER A 56 -12.07 -8.96 4.51
C SER A 56 -11.72 -10.45 4.40
N ASP A 57 -11.01 -10.83 3.35
CA ASP A 57 -10.57 -12.22 3.12
C ASP A 57 -9.22 -12.51 3.79
N ILE A 58 -8.50 -11.49 4.28
CA ILE A 58 -7.21 -11.63 4.98
C ILE A 58 -7.46 -12.02 6.44
N LYS A 59 -6.81 -13.08 6.90
CA LYS A 59 -6.91 -13.59 8.27
C LYS A 59 -5.73 -13.19 9.11
N GLU A 60 -4.53 -13.36 8.56
CA GLU A 60 -3.30 -13.06 9.26
C GLU A 60 -2.20 -12.65 8.27
N MET A 61 -1.28 -11.81 8.75
CA MET A 61 -0.04 -11.47 8.06
C MET A 61 1.09 -11.45 9.09
N ASP A 62 1.96 -12.44 9.05
CA ASP A 62 3.09 -12.57 9.96
C ASP A 62 4.32 -11.80 9.43
N GLN A 63 5.53 -12.36 9.46
CA GLN A 63 6.73 -11.77 8.83
C GLN A 63 7.05 -12.38 7.46
N GLU A 64 6.54 -13.57 7.14
CA GLU A 64 6.93 -14.39 6.00
C GLU A 64 5.80 -14.51 4.97
N ALA A 65 4.55 -14.58 5.42
CA ALA A 65 3.40 -14.91 4.59
C ALA A 65 2.12 -14.17 4.99
N VAL A 66 1.08 -14.34 4.17
CA VAL A 66 -0.28 -13.91 4.44
C VAL A 66 -1.21 -15.11 4.31
N ALA A 67 -2.07 -15.30 5.32
CA ALA A 67 -3.13 -16.30 5.29
C ALA A 67 -4.45 -15.63 4.87
N ALA A 68 -5.11 -16.22 3.88
CA ALA A 68 -6.44 -15.82 3.41
C ALA A 68 -7.45 -16.92 3.73
N GLY A 69 -8.62 -16.54 4.24
CA GLY A 69 -9.63 -17.49 4.70
C GLY A 69 -10.49 -18.06 3.58
N HIS A 70 -11.39 -17.23 3.07
CA HIS A 70 -12.21 -17.54 1.90
C HIS A 70 -11.79 -16.62 0.76
N ALA A 71 -10.66 -16.91 0.13
CA ALA A 71 -10.07 -16.01 -0.84
C ALA A 71 -10.89 -15.89 -2.14
N HIS A 72 -11.60 -14.78 -2.29
CA HIS A 72 -12.29 -14.44 -3.53
C HIS A 72 -11.44 -13.50 -4.37
N LEU A 73 -10.59 -14.08 -5.22
CA LEU A 73 -9.74 -13.30 -6.12
C LEU A 73 -10.55 -12.66 -7.24
N GLN A 74 -10.57 -11.32 -7.26
CA GLN A 74 -11.38 -10.52 -8.17
C GLN A 74 -10.53 -9.53 -8.98
N PRO A 75 -11.05 -8.89 -10.05
CA PRO A 75 -10.36 -7.78 -10.69
C PRO A 75 -10.13 -6.61 -9.72
N LEU A 76 -9.13 -5.78 -9.98
CA LEU A 76 -8.88 -4.58 -9.19
C LEU A 76 -10.12 -3.65 -9.17
N PRO A 77 -10.51 -3.09 -8.02
CA PRO A 77 -11.60 -2.12 -7.94
C PRO A 77 -11.36 -0.92 -8.88
N LYS A 78 -12.44 -0.31 -9.39
CA LYS A 78 -12.32 0.86 -10.28
C LYS A 78 -11.97 2.16 -9.54
N SER A 79 -12.41 2.26 -8.29
CA SER A 79 -12.28 3.46 -7.45
C SER A 79 -11.25 3.24 -6.35
N CYS A 80 -10.00 3.00 -6.76
CA CYS A 80 -8.87 2.82 -5.86
C CYS A 80 -7.60 3.39 -6.50
N PHE A 81 -6.58 3.59 -5.69
CA PHE A 81 -5.20 3.70 -6.15
C PHE A 81 -4.37 2.57 -5.55
N THR A 82 -3.31 2.18 -6.25
CA THR A 82 -2.32 1.26 -5.70
C THR A 82 -1.10 2.01 -5.21
N PHE A 83 -0.29 1.40 -4.35
CA PHE A 83 0.91 2.03 -3.82
C PHE A 83 1.87 2.41 -4.95
N GLU A 84 2.08 1.54 -5.93
CA GLU A 84 2.95 1.84 -7.07
C GLU A 84 2.49 3.07 -7.87
N GLN A 85 1.19 3.36 -7.91
CA GLN A 85 0.65 4.54 -8.60
C GLN A 85 0.97 5.86 -7.89
N ILE A 86 1.15 5.83 -6.56
CA ILE A 86 1.35 7.02 -5.73
C ILE A 86 2.76 7.13 -5.14
N LYS A 87 3.55 6.06 -5.20
CA LYS A 87 4.94 6.04 -4.76
C LYS A 87 5.76 7.10 -5.51
N MET A 88 6.66 7.76 -4.79
CA MET A 88 7.49 8.87 -5.28
C MET A 88 6.72 10.11 -5.78
N GLN A 89 5.40 10.18 -5.58
CA GLN A 89 4.68 11.41 -5.89
C GLN A 89 4.98 12.51 -4.86
N PRO A 90 4.96 13.79 -5.29
CA PRO A 90 5.05 14.92 -4.39
C PRO A 90 3.89 14.94 -3.39
N VAL A 91 4.25 15.11 -2.13
CA VAL A 91 3.32 15.35 -1.03
C VAL A 91 3.42 16.81 -0.64
N LYS A 92 2.27 17.49 -0.62
CA LYS A 92 2.20 18.93 -0.38
C LYS A 92 1.08 19.31 0.58
N SER A 93 1.18 20.50 1.13
CA SER A 93 0.09 21.16 1.84
C SER A 93 -0.98 21.69 0.86
N PRO A 94 -2.15 22.14 1.37
CA PRO A 94 -3.19 22.76 0.54
C PRO A 94 -2.75 24.07 -0.14
N ASP A 95 -1.85 24.82 0.49
CA ASP A 95 -1.26 26.05 -0.06
C ASP A 95 -0.05 25.77 -0.98
N GLY A 96 0.33 24.51 -1.18
CA GLY A 96 1.31 24.08 -2.16
C GLY A 96 2.75 24.00 -1.64
N GLU A 97 2.97 24.15 -0.33
CA GLU A 97 4.26 23.84 0.31
C GLU A 97 4.58 22.35 0.13
N MET A 98 5.79 22.06 -0.36
CA MET A 98 6.23 20.70 -0.65
C MET A 98 6.81 20.06 0.61
N PHE A 99 6.21 18.96 1.08
CA PHE A 99 6.66 18.23 2.27
C PHE A 99 7.71 17.17 1.97
N GLY A 100 7.64 16.53 0.80
CA GLY A 100 8.57 15.48 0.35
C GLY A 100 7.99 14.63 -0.77
N LEU A 101 8.66 13.54 -1.11
CA LEU A 101 8.11 12.49 -1.97
C LEU A 101 7.62 11.33 -1.11
N LEU A 102 6.53 10.68 -1.50
CA LEU A 102 6.04 9.49 -0.79
C LEU A 102 7.02 8.32 -0.95
N GLU A 103 7.64 7.88 0.14
CA GLU A 103 8.53 6.70 0.18
C GLU A 103 7.76 5.42 0.53
N ASP A 104 6.82 5.46 1.49
CA ASP A 104 6.06 4.29 1.93
C ASP A 104 4.74 4.69 2.62
N VAL A 105 3.83 3.73 2.79
CA VAL A 105 2.54 3.90 3.48
C VAL A 105 2.43 2.88 4.60
N TYR A 106 2.17 3.36 5.82
CA TYR A 106 1.89 2.53 6.98
C TYR A 106 0.38 2.26 7.05
N PHE A 107 -0.01 1.01 7.23
CA PHE A 107 -1.41 0.62 7.38
C PHE A 107 -1.63 -0.37 8.52
N CYS A 108 -2.89 -0.43 8.97
CA CYS A 108 -3.35 -1.35 10.01
C CYS A 108 -4.39 -2.30 9.40
N LEU A 109 -4.00 -3.56 9.23
CA LEU A 109 -4.88 -4.63 8.73
C LEU A 109 -6.17 -4.72 9.55
N ASP A 110 -6.05 -4.87 10.87
CA ASP A 110 -7.18 -5.05 11.78
C ASP A 110 -8.21 -3.90 11.73
N ARG A 111 -7.77 -2.68 11.38
CA ARG A 111 -8.61 -1.48 11.32
C ARG A 111 -8.98 -1.07 9.89
N GLY A 112 -8.33 -1.63 8.88
CA GLY A 112 -8.53 -1.26 7.47
C GLY A 112 -8.16 0.20 7.14
N ILE A 113 -7.24 0.82 7.89
CA ILE A 113 -6.88 2.24 7.71
C ILE A 113 -5.40 2.40 7.35
N ILE A 114 -5.12 3.47 6.59
CA ILE A 114 -3.79 4.08 6.58
C ILE A 114 -3.55 4.70 7.96
N VAL A 115 -2.33 4.55 8.47
CA VAL A 115 -1.88 5.08 9.77
C VAL A 115 -0.95 6.26 9.56
N ALA A 116 -0.03 6.17 8.59
CA ALA A 116 0.92 7.22 8.30
C ALA A 116 1.49 7.13 6.88
N TYR A 117 2.02 8.26 6.40
CA TYR A 117 2.83 8.37 5.19
C TYR A 117 4.30 8.56 5.56
N GLU A 118 5.20 7.82 4.92
CA GLU A 118 6.65 8.02 5.00
C GLU A 118 7.09 8.91 3.85
N LEU A 119 7.74 10.03 4.16
CA LEU A 119 8.19 11.00 3.18
C LEU A 119 9.71 11.10 3.18
N SER A 120 10.27 11.33 1.99
CA SER A 120 11.66 11.77 1.83
C SER A 120 11.83 13.16 2.42
N ASP A 121 13.00 13.48 2.99
CA ASP A 121 13.30 14.84 3.43
C ASP A 121 13.30 15.81 2.23
N GLY A 122 12.54 16.90 2.35
CA GLY A 122 12.24 17.84 1.28
C GLY A 122 13.38 18.83 1.01
N PHE A 123 14.56 18.35 0.65
CA PHE A 123 15.63 19.09 -0.03
C PHE A 123 16.67 18.05 -0.44
N PHE A 124 17.32 18.22 -1.59
CA PHE A 124 18.43 17.38 -2.05
C PHE A 124 19.35 17.00 -0.87
N SER A 125 19.24 15.78 -0.36
CA SER A 125 20.02 15.35 0.79
C SER A 125 21.40 14.92 0.31
N ASP A 126 22.30 15.88 0.24
CA ASP A 126 23.73 15.62 0.19
C ASP A 126 24.11 14.73 1.39
N LEU A 127 24.31 13.46 1.07
CA LEU A 127 25.33 12.59 1.64
C LEU A 127 25.64 12.73 3.15
N ALA A 128 24.65 12.53 4.04
CA ALA A 128 24.88 12.09 5.43
C ALA A 128 23.56 11.73 6.14
N GLY A 129 22.83 10.73 5.63
CA GLY A 129 21.69 10.12 6.33
C GLY A 129 20.34 10.65 5.87
N ARG A 130 19.54 9.78 5.24
CA ARG A 130 18.13 10.04 4.93
C ARG A 130 17.37 10.23 6.24
N ARG A 131 16.85 11.43 6.50
CA ARG A 131 15.90 11.66 7.59
C ARG A 131 14.50 11.36 7.06
N GLN A 132 13.88 10.31 7.58
CA GLN A 132 12.52 9.94 7.20
C GLN A 132 11.52 10.72 8.05
N VAL A 133 10.52 11.34 7.42
CA VAL A 133 9.42 12.03 8.10
C VAL A 133 8.16 11.19 8.01
N ARG A 134 7.51 10.97 9.15
CA ARG A 134 6.22 10.27 9.22
C ARG A 134 5.10 11.28 9.49
N ARG A 135 4.07 11.29 8.64
CA ARG A 135 2.87 12.12 8.79
C ARG A 135 1.67 11.23 9.06
N ALA A 136 0.80 11.62 9.99
CA ALA A 136 -0.38 10.82 10.35
C ALA A 136 -1.43 10.80 9.23
N ALA A 137 -2.20 9.73 9.12
CA ALA A 137 -3.16 9.58 8.01
C ALA A 137 -4.38 10.49 8.10
N ASP A 138 -4.75 10.93 9.30
CA ASP A 138 -5.86 11.86 9.55
C ASP A 138 -5.61 13.25 8.96
N THR A 139 -4.40 13.51 8.48
CA THR A 139 -4.09 14.72 7.70
C THR A 139 -4.44 14.58 6.22
N LEU A 140 -4.85 13.42 5.70
CA LEU A 140 -5.16 13.25 4.28
C LEU A 140 -6.35 14.11 3.84
N ILE A 141 -6.14 14.92 2.79
CA ILE A 141 -7.20 15.64 2.08
C ILE A 141 -7.50 14.97 0.74
N GLU A 142 -6.45 14.65 -0.02
CA GLU A 142 -6.57 14.06 -1.35
C GLU A 142 -5.38 13.12 -1.63
N ALA A 143 -5.67 11.98 -2.26
CA ALA A 143 -4.66 11.09 -2.83
C ALA A 143 -5.12 10.59 -4.20
N GLY A 144 -4.23 10.66 -5.18
CA GLY A 144 -4.51 10.19 -6.54
C GLY A 144 -3.29 10.24 -7.44
N LYS A 145 -3.51 10.12 -8.75
CA LYS A 145 -2.41 10.13 -9.74
C LYS A 145 -1.69 11.48 -9.88
N GLU A 146 -2.32 12.55 -9.44
CA GLU A 146 -1.82 13.93 -9.58
C GLU A 146 -1.05 14.42 -8.35
N GLY A 147 -0.93 13.60 -7.30
CA GLY A 147 -0.23 13.93 -6.07
C GLY A 147 -1.02 13.59 -4.81
N ILE A 148 -0.38 13.87 -3.67
CA ILE A 148 -0.97 13.68 -2.34
C ILE A 148 -1.00 15.03 -1.63
N VAL A 149 -2.15 15.38 -1.07
CA VAL A 149 -2.35 16.60 -0.29
C VAL A 149 -2.65 16.22 1.15
N LEU A 150 -1.80 16.69 2.07
CA LEU A 150 -1.94 16.50 3.51
C LEU A 150 -2.11 17.86 4.21
N ASN A 151 -2.92 17.91 5.27
CA ASN A 151 -2.92 19.00 6.23
C ASN A 151 -1.56 19.09 6.96
N GLY A 152 -1.14 20.32 7.28
CA GLY A 152 0.11 20.64 7.96
C GLY A 152 0.12 20.34 9.45
#